data_AF-A0A0D0BNQ8-F1
#
_entry.id   AF-A0A0D0BNQ8-F1
#
_cell.length_a   1.000
_cell.length_b   1.000
_cell.length_c   1.000
_cell.angle_alpha   90.00
_cell.angle_beta   90.00
_cell.angle_gamma   90.00
#
_symmetry.space_group_name_H-M   'P 1'
#
loop_
_entity.id
_entity.type
_entity.pdbx_description
1 polymer ?
#
loop_
_entity_poly.entity_id
_entity_poly.type
_entity_poly.pdbx_seq_one_letter_code
_entity_poly.pdbx_strand_id
1 'polypeptide(L)'
;MSSSTTNDLSKWSDEQLRENEDDDNELFEKKSAERRCWTKARKEAERWMAEEAVRRKAEEEAKRKAEVEAQRRAEAEAKAHAEEVARAQSLTSGPSKGEQPRVTVSRTVEVVESIGGLAPCYGCSDLGVSCEMRAAGSSKARSCYRCRRLRNKCERPGDAQPSQQRKREEVMSPRAGKKKARTKSLTAEDDKEDVEDREAEENRDALAEVLSAMVGEMWNMAADRRRTAAESHAQMERVLGTLEEIRGCLDPEFVPEEGSEEDFEEGEVAEEAEEREALKGWNEEEEEVDESV
;
A
#
# COMPACT_ATOMS: atom_id res chain seq x y z
N MET A 1 -22.00 7.18 -84.85
CA MET A 1 -21.00 6.12 -85.08
C MET A 1 -20.70 5.53 -83.71
N SER A 2 -21.46 4.50 -83.33
CA SER A 2 -21.34 3.83 -82.03
C SER A 2 -20.64 2.50 -82.28
N SER A 3 -19.41 2.36 -81.77
CA SER A 3 -18.65 1.12 -81.85
C SER A 3 -19.03 0.22 -80.68
N SER A 4 -19.77 -0.85 -80.99
CA SER A 4 -20.01 -1.94 -80.04
C SER A 4 -18.78 -2.84 -80.00
N THR A 5 -17.98 -2.71 -78.95
CA THR A 5 -16.89 -3.64 -78.64
C THR A 5 -17.50 -4.87 -77.97
N THR A 6 -17.87 -5.86 -78.77
CA THR A 6 -18.22 -7.19 -78.27
C THR A 6 -16.95 -7.84 -77.75
N ASN A 7 -16.69 -7.68 -76.45
CA ASN A 7 -15.61 -8.37 -75.77
C ASN A 7 -15.94 -9.87 -75.71
N ASP A 8 -15.17 -10.65 -76.45
CA ASP A 8 -15.08 -12.11 -76.38
C ASP A 8 -14.60 -12.52 -74.97
N LEU A 9 -15.53 -12.66 -74.02
CA LEU A 9 -15.26 -13.14 -72.66
C LEU A 9 -15.09 -14.67 -72.58
N SER A 10 -15.17 -15.42 -73.69
CA SER A 10 -15.20 -16.89 -73.67
C SER A 10 -13.86 -17.58 -73.96
N LYS A 11 -12.73 -16.85 -73.91
CA LYS A 11 -11.39 -17.40 -74.10
C LYS A 11 -10.47 -17.05 -72.94
N TRP A 12 -10.92 -17.32 -71.72
CA TRP A 12 -9.98 -17.58 -70.64
C TRP A 12 -9.56 -19.04 -70.83
N SER A 13 -8.33 -19.24 -71.28
CA SER A 13 -7.72 -20.56 -71.47
C SER A 13 -7.63 -21.27 -70.12
N ASP A 14 -8.11 -22.52 -70.04
CA ASP A 14 -8.05 -23.40 -68.85
C ASP A 14 -6.65 -23.48 -68.20
N GLU A 15 -5.59 -23.14 -68.94
CA GLU A 15 -4.21 -23.06 -68.46
C GLU A 15 -4.01 -22.02 -67.34
N GLN A 16 -4.73 -20.88 -67.35
CA GLN A 16 -4.57 -19.84 -66.33
C GLN A 16 -5.33 -20.12 -65.03
N LEU A 17 -6.27 -21.08 -65.01
CA LEU A 17 -6.93 -21.49 -63.77
C LEU A 17 -6.06 -22.44 -62.93
N ARG A 18 -5.09 -23.13 -63.54
CA ARG A 18 -4.24 -24.10 -62.84
C ARG A 18 -3.06 -23.49 -62.08
N GLU A 19 -2.52 -22.35 -62.50
CA GLU A 19 -1.38 -21.72 -61.81
C GLU A 19 -1.77 -21.06 -60.48
N ASN A 20 -3.05 -20.77 -60.25
CA ASN A 20 -3.51 -20.09 -59.04
C ASN A 20 -3.88 -21.04 -57.88
N GLU A 21 -4.06 -22.34 -58.14
CA GLU A 21 -4.46 -23.31 -57.11
C GLU A 21 -3.28 -23.75 -56.20
N ASP A 22 -2.04 -23.68 -56.70
CA ASP A 22 -0.86 -24.08 -55.93
C ASP A 22 -0.39 -22.99 -54.94
N ASP A 23 -0.62 -21.70 -55.25
CA ASP A 23 -0.21 -20.56 -54.40
C ASP A 23 -1.03 -20.46 -53.09
N ASP A 24 -2.31 -20.87 -53.11
CA ASP A 24 -3.19 -20.83 -51.93
C ASP A 24 -2.72 -21.80 -50.83
N ASN A 25 -2.13 -22.94 -51.21
CA ASN A 25 -1.66 -23.95 -50.26
C ASN A 25 -0.39 -23.49 -49.52
N GLU A 26 0.55 -22.81 -50.21
CA GLU A 26 1.75 -22.27 -49.56
C GLU A 26 1.40 -21.15 -48.57
N LEU A 27 0.45 -20.28 -48.95
CA LEU A 27 -0.04 -19.22 -48.06
C LEU A 27 -0.70 -19.79 -46.80
N PHE A 28 -1.48 -20.88 -46.94
CA PHE A 28 -2.11 -21.54 -45.80
C PHE A 28 -1.09 -22.15 -44.82
N GLU A 29 -0.06 -22.82 -45.32
CA GLU A 29 1.02 -23.38 -44.49
C GLU A 29 1.81 -22.30 -43.76
N LYS A 30 2.11 -21.18 -44.44
CA LYS A 30 2.79 -20.03 -43.84
C LYS A 30 1.97 -19.40 -42.71
N LYS A 31 0.68 -19.12 -42.95
CA LYS A 31 -0.24 -18.59 -41.93
C LYS A 31 -0.41 -19.56 -40.74
N SER A 32 -0.41 -20.87 -41.02
CA SER A 32 -0.50 -21.90 -39.98
C SER A 32 0.79 -21.98 -39.14
N ALA A 33 1.96 -21.88 -39.77
CA ALA A 33 3.24 -21.78 -39.07
C ALA A 33 3.31 -20.52 -38.19
N GLU A 34 2.88 -19.37 -38.70
CA GLU A 34 2.83 -18.11 -37.97
C GLU A 34 1.93 -18.20 -36.73
N ARG A 35 0.70 -18.74 -36.86
CA ARG A 35 -0.19 -18.96 -35.71
C ARG A 35 0.42 -19.87 -34.65
N ARG A 36 1.16 -20.91 -35.06
CA ARG A 36 1.90 -21.80 -34.13
C ARG A 36 3.00 -21.02 -33.41
N CYS A 37 3.75 -20.16 -34.10
CA CYS A 37 4.77 -19.31 -33.50
C CYS A 37 4.16 -18.32 -32.50
N TRP A 38 3.06 -17.65 -32.86
CA TRP A 38 2.39 -16.70 -31.99
C TRP A 38 1.83 -17.36 -30.72
N THR A 39 1.23 -18.54 -30.86
CA THR A 39 0.73 -19.32 -29.72
C THR A 39 1.88 -19.74 -28.78
N LYS A 40 3.03 -20.12 -29.33
CA LYS A 40 4.22 -20.45 -28.53
C LYS A 40 4.74 -19.23 -27.77
N ALA A 41 4.90 -18.09 -28.45
CA ALA A 41 5.33 -16.84 -27.84
C ALA A 41 4.37 -16.39 -26.72
N ARG A 42 3.05 -16.50 -26.95
CA ARG A 42 2.03 -16.19 -25.93
C ARG A 42 2.17 -17.08 -24.68
N LYS A 43 2.32 -18.40 -24.87
CA LYS A 43 2.51 -19.35 -23.77
C LYS A 43 3.81 -19.12 -23.00
N GLU A 44 4.86 -18.67 -23.69
CA GLU A 44 6.14 -18.32 -23.06
C GLU A 44 6.05 -17.04 -22.25
N ALA A 45 5.40 -16.00 -22.78
CA ALA A 45 5.12 -14.77 -22.05
C ALA A 45 4.27 -15.05 -20.79
N GLU A 46 3.24 -15.89 -20.90
CA GLU A 46 2.41 -16.29 -19.77
C GLU A 46 3.22 -17.02 -18.67
N ARG A 47 4.10 -17.95 -19.06
CA ARG A 47 5.03 -18.60 -18.12
C ARG A 47 5.96 -17.61 -17.45
N TRP A 48 6.51 -16.67 -18.20
CA TRP A 48 7.40 -15.64 -17.68
C TRP A 48 6.69 -14.74 -16.65
N MET A 49 5.47 -14.31 -16.94
CA MET A 49 4.64 -13.53 -16.00
C MET A 49 4.33 -14.31 -14.71
N ALA A 50 4.04 -15.61 -14.83
CA ALA A 50 3.79 -16.47 -13.68
C ALA A 50 5.05 -16.64 -12.80
N GLU A 51 6.21 -16.86 -13.42
CA GLU A 51 7.50 -16.95 -12.72
C GLU A 51 7.83 -15.62 -12.02
N GLU A 52 7.64 -14.49 -12.69
CA GLU A 52 7.87 -13.17 -12.10
C GLU A 52 6.94 -12.90 -10.91
N ALA A 53 5.67 -13.29 -11.02
CA ALA A 53 4.71 -13.17 -9.93
C ALA A 53 5.11 -14.00 -8.70
N VAL A 54 5.58 -15.24 -8.91
CA VAL A 54 6.09 -16.10 -7.83
C VAL A 54 7.33 -15.49 -7.18
N ARG A 55 8.29 -15.02 -8.01
CA ARG A 55 9.50 -14.35 -7.51
C ARG A 55 9.17 -13.11 -6.67
N ARG A 56 8.24 -12.27 -7.15
CA ARG A 56 7.82 -11.06 -6.44
C ARG A 56 7.12 -11.37 -5.12
N LYS A 57 6.31 -12.43 -5.09
CA LYS A 57 5.66 -12.89 -3.85
C LYS A 57 6.70 -13.35 -2.82
N ALA A 58 7.70 -14.12 -3.24
CA ALA A 58 8.80 -14.55 -2.37
C ALA A 58 9.64 -13.38 -1.84
N GLU A 59 9.92 -12.37 -2.67
CA GLU A 59 10.64 -11.16 -2.26
C GLU A 59 9.85 -10.33 -1.22
N GLU A 60 8.55 -10.13 -1.45
CA GLU A 60 7.67 -9.43 -0.50
C GLU A 60 7.57 -10.19 0.84
N GLU A 61 7.48 -11.52 0.80
CA GLU A 61 7.47 -12.34 2.00
C GLU A 61 8.81 -12.23 2.77
N ALA A 62 9.94 -12.27 2.06
CA ALA A 62 11.25 -12.08 2.65
C ALA A 62 11.40 -10.69 3.29
N LYS A 63 10.88 -9.62 2.65
CA LYS A 63 10.86 -8.27 3.22
C LYS A 63 10.03 -8.21 4.49
N ARG A 64 8.82 -8.77 4.50
CA ARG A 64 7.96 -8.82 5.70
C ARG A 64 8.63 -9.58 6.84
N LYS A 65 9.29 -10.70 6.54
CA LYS A 65 10.04 -11.47 7.55
C LYS A 65 11.18 -10.66 8.14
N ALA A 66 11.96 -9.97 7.30
CA ALA A 66 13.05 -9.09 7.75
C ALA A 66 12.54 -7.92 8.61
N GLU A 67 11.41 -7.32 8.25
CA GLU A 67 10.78 -6.23 9.01
C GLU A 67 10.31 -6.71 10.39
N VAL A 68 9.62 -7.86 10.46
CA VAL A 68 9.19 -8.46 11.75
C VAL A 68 10.40 -8.81 12.62
N GLU A 69 11.48 -9.31 12.03
CA GLU A 69 12.71 -9.61 12.77
C GLU A 69 13.36 -8.32 13.32
N ALA A 70 13.45 -7.27 12.49
CA ALA A 70 13.96 -5.96 12.91
C ALA A 70 13.11 -5.37 14.05
N GLN A 71 11.77 -5.47 13.96
CA GLN A 71 10.86 -5.02 15.00
C GLN A 71 11.07 -5.78 16.31
N ARG A 72 11.21 -7.11 16.26
CA ARG A 72 11.50 -7.94 17.45
C ARG A 72 12.84 -7.56 18.10
N ARG A 73 13.87 -7.27 17.30
CA ARG A 73 15.17 -6.80 17.80
C ARG A 73 15.03 -5.45 18.51
N ALA A 74 14.35 -4.50 17.89
CA ALA A 74 14.10 -3.17 18.48
C ALA A 74 13.30 -3.27 19.78
N GLU A 75 12.29 -4.15 19.86
CA GLU A 75 11.53 -4.37 21.09
C GLU A 75 12.39 -4.98 22.21
N ALA A 76 13.26 -5.94 21.88
CA ALA A 76 14.18 -6.55 22.84
C ALA A 76 15.19 -5.53 23.37
N GLU A 77 15.72 -4.66 22.51
CA GLU A 77 16.63 -3.58 22.87
C GLU A 77 15.94 -2.54 23.77
N ALA A 78 14.72 -2.14 23.44
CA ALA A 78 13.93 -1.23 24.27
C ALA A 78 13.63 -1.82 25.66
N LYS A 79 13.35 -3.12 25.76
CA LYS A 79 13.17 -3.82 27.04
C LYS A 79 14.46 -3.87 27.86
N ALA A 80 15.60 -4.16 27.23
CA ALA A 80 16.89 -4.15 27.91
C ALA A 80 17.23 -2.76 28.46
N HIS A 81 17.00 -1.71 27.67
CA HIS A 81 17.21 -0.33 28.10
C HIS A 81 16.28 0.05 29.27
N ALA A 82 15.00 -0.35 29.23
CA ALA A 82 14.08 -0.11 30.34
C ALA A 82 14.51 -0.82 31.64
N GLU A 83 15.04 -2.04 31.55
CA GLU A 83 15.56 -2.77 32.71
C GLU A 83 16.83 -2.10 33.28
N GLU A 84 17.73 -1.63 32.42
CA GLU A 84 18.92 -0.89 32.84
C GLU A 84 18.55 0.40 33.57
N VAL A 85 17.60 1.16 33.03
CA VAL A 85 17.08 2.38 33.68
C VAL A 85 16.45 2.05 35.03
N ALA A 86 15.63 1.00 35.14
CA ALA A 86 15.03 0.58 36.41
C ALA A 86 16.10 0.18 37.45
N ARG A 87 17.15 -0.55 37.03
CA ARG A 87 18.29 -0.91 37.89
C ARG A 87 19.05 0.33 38.34
N ALA A 88 19.36 1.26 37.44
CA ALA A 88 20.03 2.52 37.76
C ALA A 88 19.20 3.35 38.76
N GLN A 89 17.88 3.47 38.54
CA GLN A 89 16.98 4.16 39.46
C GLN A 89 17.01 3.54 40.87
N SER A 90 16.99 2.20 40.97
CA SER A 90 17.06 1.49 42.25
C SER A 90 18.37 1.74 43.04
N LEU A 91 19.49 1.96 42.32
CA LEU A 91 20.78 2.29 42.92
C LEU A 91 20.86 3.74 43.39
N THR A 92 20.21 4.66 42.64
CA THR A 92 20.18 6.10 43.00
C THR A 92 19.22 6.41 44.14
N SER A 93 18.13 5.65 44.29
CA SER A 93 17.31 5.66 45.49
C SER A 93 18.04 4.89 46.60
N GLY A 94 19.12 5.46 47.12
CA GLY A 94 19.89 4.86 48.20
C GLY A 94 18.98 4.43 49.35
N PRO A 95 19.36 3.41 50.14
CA PRO A 95 18.53 2.85 51.22
C PRO A 95 18.06 4.00 52.11
N SER A 96 16.76 4.31 52.03
CA SER A 96 16.17 5.43 52.75
C SER A 96 16.45 5.20 54.23
N LYS A 97 17.32 6.06 54.75
CA LYS A 97 17.94 5.88 56.05
C LYS A 97 16.90 6.22 57.12
N GLY A 98 16.19 5.20 57.57
CA GLY A 98 15.53 5.20 58.88
C GLY A 98 14.07 5.66 58.90
N GLU A 99 13.17 4.79 58.46
CA GLU A 99 11.87 4.68 59.14
C GLU A 99 11.76 3.25 59.67
N GLN A 100 11.82 3.12 61.00
CA GLN A 100 11.57 1.84 61.64
C GLN A 100 10.17 1.33 61.26
N PRO A 101 10.02 0.04 60.97
CA PRO A 101 8.72 -0.56 60.68
C PRO A 101 7.86 -0.51 61.94
N ARG A 102 7.06 0.55 62.07
CA ARG A 102 5.93 0.54 63.00
C ARG A 102 4.89 -0.42 62.44
N VAL A 103 4.91 -1.63 63.02
CA VAL A 103 3.84 -2.62 62.98
C VAL A 103 2.54 -1.92 63.37
N THR A 104 1.81 -1.44 62.38
CA THR A 104 0.47 -0.89 62.57
C THR A 104 -0.49 -1.95 62.08
N VAL A 105 -1.01 -2.67 63.07
CA VAL A 105 -2.10 -3.63 62.95
C VAL A 105 -3.27 -2.98 62.22
N SER A 106 -3.66 -3.62 61.12
CA SER A 106 -5.01 -3.77 60.62
C SER A 106 -5.92 -2.55 60.71
N ARG A 107 -6.05 -1.84 59.58
CA ARG A 107 -7.36 -1.29 59.21
C ARG A 107 -7.70 -1.81 57.82
N THR A 108 -8.55 -2.83 57.83
CA THR A 108 -9.39 -3.27 56.72
C THR A 108 -10.04 -2.05 56.08
N VAL A 109 -9.40 -1.52 55.03
CA VAL A 109 -10.07 -0.67 54.06
C VAL A 109 -10.81 -1.65 53.19
N GLU A 110 -12.13 -1.65 53.32
CA GLU A 110 -13.03 -2.31 52.38
C GLU A 110 -12.71 -1.74 50.99
N VAL A 111 -11.87 -2.47 50.25
CA VAL A 111 -11.79 -2.36 48.80
C VAL A 111 -13.14 -2.86 48.34
N VAL A 112 -14.08 -1.93 48.21
CA VAL A 112 -15.28 -2.13 47.39
C VAL A 112 -14.74 -2.39 45.99
N GLU A 113 -14.63 -3.68 45.65
CA GLU A 113 -14.46 -4.14 44.29
C GLU A 113 -15.52 -3.46 43.45
N SER A 114 -15.10 -2.43 42.73
CA SER A 114 -15.89 -1.86 41.65
C SER A 114 -15.89 -2.89 40.53
N ILE A 115 -16.78 -3.89 40.65
CA ILE A 115 -17.00 -4.94 39.67
C ILE A 115 -17.35 -4.27 38.34
N GLY A 116 -16.37 -4.25 37.44
CA GLY A 116 -16.49 -3.69 36.09
C GLY A 116 -16.31 -2.17 36.05
N GLY A 117 -15.06 -1.71 36.14
CA GLY A 117 -14.64 -0.33 35.90
C GLY A 117 -14.97 0.16 34.49
N LEU A 118 -16.23 0.48 34.25
CA LEU A 118 -16.65 1.20 33.06
C LEU A 118 -16.20 2.65 33.24
N ALA A 119 -15.38 3.13 32.30
CA ALA A 119 -14.94 4.51 32.27
C ALA A 119 -16.16 5.46 32.47
N PRO A 120 -16.07 6.44 33.39
CA PRO A 120 -17.11 7.45 33.58
C PRO A 120 -17.41 8.15 32.25
N CYS A 121 -18.66 8.53 32.02
CA CYS A 121 -18.96 9.32 30.83
C CYS A 121 -18.33 10.72 30.96
N TYR A 122 -17.89 11.30 29.84
CA TYR A 122 -17.15 12.56 29.84
C TYR A 122 -17.90 13.69 30.56
N GLY A 123 -19.21 13.82 30.28
CA GLY A 123 -20.04 14.85 30.93
C GLY A 123 -20.21 14.71 32.45
N CYS A 124 -19.90 13.57 33.03
CA CYS A 124 -19.87 13.39 34.49
C CYS A 124 -18.44 13.47 35.06
N SER A 125 -17.43 13.24 34.22
CA SER A 125 -16.01 13.32 34.58
C SER A 125 -15.61 14.75 34.92
N ASP A 126 -16.07 15.72 34.13
CA ASP A 126 -15.79 17.15 34.35
C ASP A 126 -16.40 17.69 35.66
N LEU A 127 -17.45 17.03 36.16
CA LEU A 127 -18.12 17.39 37.42
C LEU A 127 -17.62 16.55 38.61
N GLY A 128 -16.68 15.63 38.40
CA GLY A 128 -16.13 14.76 39.43
C GLY A 128 -17.16 13.84 40.07
N VAL A 129 -18.24 13.48 39.35
CA VAL A 129 -19.32 12.65 39.93
C VAL A 129 -19.46 11.32 39.21
N SER A 130 -19.72 10.27 39.99
CA SER A 130 -19.95 8.93 39.46
C SER A 130 -21.15 8.90 38.49
N CYS A 131 -20.93 8.35 37.29
CA CYS A 131 -21.99 8.13 36.32
C CYS A 131 -22.57 6.72 36.51
N GLU A 132 -23.85 6.64 36.86
CA GLU A 132 -24.60 5.39 36.88
C GLU A 132 -25.21 5.15 35.49
N MET A 133 -24.92 3.98 34.91
CA MET A 133 -25.38 3.60 33.57
C MET A 133 -26.53 2.61 33.69
N ARG A 134 -27.70 2.95 33.14
CA ARG A 134 -28.82 2.00 33.02
C ARG A 134 -28.85 1.39 31.62
N ALA A 135 -29.11 0.09 31.56
CA ALA A 135 -29.50 -0.57 30.32
C ALA A 135 -30.95 -0.18 30.02
N ALA A 136 -31.20 0.40 28.84
CA ALA A 136 -32.57 0.59 28.35
C ALA A 136 -33.04 -0.77 27.82
N GLY A 137 -34.19 -1.26 28.31
CA GLY A 137 -34.72 -2.62 28.08
C GLY A 137 -34.46 -3.19 26.69
N SER A 138 -34.09 -4.47 26.65
CA SER A 138 -33.68 -5.32 25.49
C SER A 138 -32.62 -4.77 24.52
N SER A 139 -32.25 -3.50 24.60
CA SER A 139 -31.23 -2.88 23.75
C SER A 139 -29.85 -2.92 24.43
N LYS A 140 -28.79 -3.17 23.66
CA LYS A 140 -27.39 -3.06 24.14
C LYS A 140 -26.97 -1.61 24.45
N ALA A 141 -27.87 -0.64 24.23
CA ALA A 141 -27.63 0.77 24.48
C ALA A 141 -27.68 1.09 25.98
N ARG A 142 -26.63 1.74 26.47
CA ARG A 142 -26.54 2.25 27.84
C ARG A 142 -26.56 3.77 27.81
N SER A 143 -27.44 4.38 28.61
CA SER A 143 -27.52 5.83 28.80
C SER A 143 -27.08 6.21 30.21
N CYS A 144 -26.34 7.30 30.37
CA CYS A 144 -25.97 7.82 31.69
C CYS A 144 -27.18 8.47 32.36
N TYR A 145 -27.46 8.15 33.62
CA TYR A 145 -28.63 8.69 34.33
C TYR A 145 -28.57 10.21 34.52
N ARG A 146 -27.36 10.75 34.75
CA ARG A 146 -27.15 12.18 35.01
C ARG A 146 -27.29 13.04 33.76
N CYS A 147 -26.53 12.74 32.70
CA CYS A 147 -26.52 13.58 31.50
C CYS A 147 -27.50 13.10 30.41
N ARG A 148 -28.16 11.95 30.61
CA ARG A 148 -29.08 11.29 29.64
C ARG A 148 -28.49 11.04 28.25
N ARG A 149 -27.16 11.12 28.10
CA ARG A 149 -26.46 10.81 26.84
C ARG A 149 -26.20 9.31 26.73
N LEU A 150 -26.27 8.81 25.50
CA LEU A 150 -25.89 7.44 25.14
C LEU A 150 -24.36 7.30 25.18
N ARG A 151 -23.85 6.14 25.62
CA ARG A 151 -22.41 5.88 25.79
C ARG A 151 -21.57 6.22 24.54
N ASN A 152 -22.05 5.81 23.36
CA ASN A 152 -21.39 6.05 22.07
C ASN A 152 -21.38 7.52 21.63
N LYS A 153 -22.09 8.41 22.33
CA LYS A 153 -22.09 9.86 22.07
C LYS A 153 -21.28 10.65 23.10
N CYS A 154 -20.66 9.96 24.06
CA CYS A 154 -19.75 10.53 25.05
C CYS A 154 -18.28 10.24 24.73
N GLU A 155 -17.98 9.65 23.56
CA GLU A 155 -16.61 9.52 23.07
C GLU A 155 -16.07 10.89 22.67
N ARG A 156 -14.80 11.12 23.01
CA ARG A 156 -14.09 12.37 22.73
C ARG A 156 -14.02 12.55 21.21
N PRO A 157 -14.39 13.73 20.66
CA PRO A 157 -14.13 14.06 19.26
C PRO A 157 -12.60 14.12 19.08
N GLY A 158 -12.00 12.99 18.70
CA GLY A 158 -10.54 12.83 18.63
C GLY A 158 -10.07 11.38 18.72
N ASP A 159 -10.83 10.49 19.37
CA ASP A 159 -10.43 9.08 19.56
C ASP A 159 -11.07 8.12 18.52
N ALA A 160 -11.96 8.62 17.67
CA ALA A 160 -12.47 7.87 16.54
C ALA A 160 -11.42 7.87 15.41
N GLN A 161 -10.75 6.73 15.20
CA GLN A 161 -9.90 6.51 14.03
C GLN A 161 -10.65 6.92 12.74
N PRO A 162 -10.04 7.76 11.87
CA PRO A 162 -10.67 8.20 10.64
C PRO A 162 -10.54 7.14 9.55
N SER A 163 -11.28 6.03 9.65
CA SER A 163 -11.16 4.93 8.69
C SER A 163 -12.02 5.07 7.42
N GLN A 164 -12.78 6.16 7.24
CA GLN A 164 -13.67 6.27 6.06
C GLN A 164 -13.69 7.60 5.30
N GLN A 165 -12.85 8.58 5.63
CA GLN A 165 -12.95 9.88 4.96
C GLN A 165 -11.58 10.45 4.60
N ARG A 166 -11.05 10.02 3.43
CA ARG A 166 -10.32 10.86 2.46
C ARG A 166 -9.78 10.01 1.30
N LYS A 167 -10.55 9.95 0.21
CA LYS A 167 -10.05 9.59 -1.14
C LYS A 167 -10.45 10.63 -2.20
N ARG A 168 -10.71 11.88 -1.81
CA ARG A 168 -11.20 12.89 -2.75
C ARG A 168 -10.79 14.31 -2.40
N GLU A 169 -9.48 14.59 -2.39
CA GLU A 169 -9.00 16.00 -2.47
C GLU A 169 -7.52 16.09 -2.89
N GLU A 170 -7.20 15.58 -4.09
CA GLU A 170 -6.00 15.99 -4.83
C GLU A 170 -6.46 16.64 -6.14
N VAL A 171 -7.00 17.84 -6.04
CA VAL A 171 -7.17 18.74 -7.18
C VAL A 171 -6.50 20.05 -6.81
N MET A 172 -5.32 20.26 -7.40
CA MET A 172 -4.76 21.56 -7.79
C MET A 172 -4.76 22.67 -6.72
N SER A 173 -3.65 22.83 -6.00
CA SER A 173 -3.29 24.13 -5.43
C SER A 173 -2.14 24.76 -6.23
N PRO A 174 -2.41 25.81 -7.03
CA PRO A 174 -1.37 26.52 -7.76
C PRO A 174 -0.59 27.46 -6.85
N ARG A 175 0.73 27.46 -7.07
CA ARG A 175 1.67 28.53 -6.69
C ARG A 175 1.07 29.92 -6.87
N ALA A 176 1.05 30.73 -5.80
CA ALA A 176 1.25 32.19 -5.90
C ALA A 176 1.35 32.81 -4.50
N GLY A 177 2.35 33.69 -4.31
CA GLY A 177 2.25 34.73 -3.27
C GLY A 177 3.39 34.83 -2.26
N LYS A 178 4.61 35.08 -2.74
CA LYS A 178 5.64 35.78 -1.97
C LYS A 178 5.05 37.07 -1.37
N LYS A 179 5.03 37.20 -0.04
CA LYS A 179 5.02 38.52 0.62
C LYS A 179 6.12 38.56 1.69
N LYS A 180 7.14 39.36 1.40
CA LYS A 180 8.18 39.78 2.33
C LYS A 180 7.58 40.80 3.29
N ALA A 181 7.53 40.50 4.59
CA ALA A 181 7.31 41.48 5.63
C ALA A 181 8.67 41.83 6.26
N ARG A 182 9.01 43.11 6.14
CA ARG A 182 10.27 43.75 6.53
C ARG A 182 10.31 43.90 8.05
N THR A 183 11.35 43.34 8.65
CA THR A 183 11.77 43.54 10.04
C THR A 183 11.93 45.02 10.37
N LYS A 184 11.33 45.46 11.49
CA LYS A 184 11.66 46.70 12.18
C LYS A 184 12.42 46.33 13.46
N SER A 185 13.49 47.08 13.68
CA SER A 185 14.53 46.90 14.68
C SER A 185 14.12 47.28 16.10
N LEU A 186 14.60 46.46 17.03
CA LEU A 186 15.14 46.72 18.36
C LEU A 186 15.10 48.19 18.86
N THR A 187 14.51 48.40 20.04
CA THR A 187 14.79 49.56 20.91
C THR A 187 14.83 49.06 22.35
N ALA A 188 15.75 49.67 23.09
CA ALA A 188 16.47 49.16 24.24
C ALA A 188 15.74 49.23 25.59
N GLU A 189 16.49 48.75 26.59
CA GLU A 189 16.30 48.84 28.05
C GLU A 189 15.38 47.73 28.60
N ASP A 190 15.82 46.88 29.52
CA ASP A 190 16.49 47.22 30.78
C ASP A 190 17.21 45.99 31.34
N ASP A 191 18.30 46.28 32.05
CA ASP A 191 19.29 45.35 32.57
C ASP A 191 18.77 44.73 33.88
N LYS A 192 18.34 43.47 33.83
CA LYS A 192 18.16 42.64 35.03
C LYS A 192 18.67 41.24 34.75
N GLU A 193 19.82 40.95 35.35
CA GLU A 193 20.47 39.64 35.39
C GLU A 193 19.47 38.58 35.89
N ASP A 194 18.98 37.77 34.95
CA ASP A 194 18.08 36.64 35.21
C ASP A 194 18.90 35.34 35.15
N VAL A 195 18.96 34.64 36.29
CA VAL A 195 19.86 33.50 36.54
C VAL A 195 19.19 32.17 36.17
N GLU A 196 18.19 32.16 35.29
CA GLU A 196 17.42 30.96 34.93
C GLU A 196 17.55 30.51 33.45
N ASP A 197 18.70 30.74 32.78
CA ASP A 197 18.86 30.43 31.35
C ASP A 197 19.63 29.12 31.02
N ARG A 198 19.77 28.19 31.99
CA ARG A 198 20.48 26.91 31.75
C ARG A 198 19.59 25.76 31.23
N GLU A 199 18.28 25.78 31.45
CA GLU A 199 17.37 24.71 30.94
C GLU A 199 16.91 24.94 29.48
N ALA A 200 17.09 26.14 28.93
CA ALA A 200 16.67 26.47 27.56
C ALA A 200 17.64 25.94 26.48
N GLU A 201 18.88 25.60 26.84
CA GLU A 201 19.91 25.18 25.88
C GLU A 201 19.76 23.70 25.49
N GLU A 202 19.47 22.79 26.43
CA GLU A 202 19.30 21.35 26.15
C GLU A 202 18.10 21.05 25.22
N ASN A 203 17.05 21.88 25.27
CA ASN A 203 15.88 21.72 24.39
C ASN A 203 16.17 22.06 22.93
N ARG A 204 17.22 22.86 22.64
CA ARG A 204 17.58 23.22 21.26
C ARG A 204 18.25 22.07 20.53
N ASP A 205 19.07 21.29 21.25
CA ASP A 205 19.76 20.14 20.68
C ASP A 205 18.79 19.00 20.37
N ALA A 206 17.85 18.71 21.29
CA ALA A 206 16.80 17.72 21.04
C ALA A 206 15.93 18.06 19.82
N LEU A 207 15.57 19.34 19.64
CA LEU A 207 14.82 19.78 18.45
C LEU A 207 15.67 19.66 17.18
N ALA A 208 16.96 19.97 17.25
CA ALA A 208 17.88 19.86 16.12
C ALA A 208 18.07 18.40 15.66
N GLU A 209 18.11 17.45 16.59
CA GLU A 209 18.18 16.01 16.28
C GLU A 209 16.89 15.54 15.60
N VAL A 210 15.72 15.89 16.13
CA VAL A 210 14.43 15.51 15.53
C VAL A 210 14.29 16.10 14.11
N LEU A 211 14.69 17.36 13.91
CA LEU A 211 14.68 17.98 12.59
C LEU A 211 15.68 17.31 11.64
N SER A 212 16.86 16.93 12.13
CA SER A 212 17.87 16.23 11.32
C SER A 212 17.40 14.84 10.90
N ALA A 213 16.76 14.10 11.80
CA ALA A 213 16.15 12.80 11.51
C ALA A 213 15.05 12.93 10.44
N MET A 214 14.11 13.86 10.62
CA MET A 214 13.05 14.13 9.63
C MET A 214 13.61 14.48 8.25
N VAL A 215 14.63 15.36 8.19
CA VAL A 215 15.27 15.72 6.92
C VAL A 215 15.94 14.50 6.29
N GLY A 216 16.61 13.67 7.07
CA GLY A 216 17.21 12.41 6.61
C GLY A 216 16.18 11.46 5.99
N GLU A 217 15.05 11.25 6.65
CA GLU A 217 13.95 10.42 6.14
C GLU A 217 13.37 10.95 4.83
N MET A 218 13.15 12.27 4.73
CA MET A 218 12.68 12.90 3.50
C MET A 218 13.66 12.71 2.33
N TRP A 219 14.97 12.79 2.61
CA TRP A 219 16.00 12.52 1.62
C TRP A 219 16.02 11.07 1.16
N ASN A 220 15.86 10.12 2.08
CA ASN A 220 15.78 8.69 1.76
C ASN A 220 14.57 8.39 0.87
N MET A 221 13.38 8.88 1.25
CA MET A 221 12.17 8.75 0.42
C MET A 221 12.35 9.38 -0.98
N ALA A 222 13.06 10.51 -1.07
CA ALA A 222 13.35 11.16 -2.36
C ALA A 222 14.39 10.38 -3.18
N ALA A 223 15.33 9.67 -2.55
CA ALA A 223 16.27 8.79 -3.21
C ALA A 223 15.56 7.52 -3.75
N ASP A 224 14.67 6.92 -2.97
CA ASP A 224 13.90 5.74 -3.37
C ASP A 224 13.00 6.05 -4.56
N ARG A 225 12.26 7.17 -4.53
CA ARG A 225 11.46 7.61 -5.68
C ARG A 225 12.29 7.81 -6.95
N ARG A 226 13.51 8.35 -6.82
CA ARG A 226 14.44 8.51 -7.94
C ARG A 226 14.91 7.15 -8.48
N ARG A 227 15.18 6.19 -7.59
CA ARG A 227 15.55 4.83 -7.99
C ARG A 227 14.41 4.14 -8.75
N THR A 228 13.20 4.17 -8.22
CA THR A 228 12.02 3.60 -8.90
C THR A 228 11.76 4.25 -10.25
N ALA A 229 11.94 5.59 -10.37
CA ALA A 229 11.81 6.28 -11.64
C ALA A 229 12.87 5.85 -12.66
N ALA A 230 14.12 5.66 -12.21
CA ALA A 230 15.21 5.18 -13.07
C ALA A 230 14.98 3.73 -13.54
N GLU A 231 14.51 2.85 -12.65
CA GLU A 231 14.16 1.47 -12.99
C GLU A 231 13.01 1.40 -13.99
N SER A 232 11.97 2.21 -13.80
CA SER A 232 10.86 2.35 -14.75
C SER A 232 11.33 2.84 -16.13
N HIS A 233 12.25 3.82 -16.15
CA HIS A 233 12.84 4.29 -17.41
C HIS A 233 13.62 3.18 -18.12
N ALA A 234 14.47 2.44 -17.41
CA ALA A 234 15.22 1.32 -17.97
C ALA A 234 14.30 0.18 -18.46
N GLN A 235 13.16 -0.04 -17.80
CA GLN A 235 12.14 -0.99 -18.29
C GLN A 235 11.49 -0.49 -19.58
N MET A 236 11.10 0.79 -19.63
CA MET A 236 10.53 1.41 -20.82
C MET A 236 11.50 1.36 -22.01
N GLU A 237 12.79 1.65 -21.80
CA GLU A 237 13.83 1.54 -22.83
C GLU A 237 13.97 0.12 -23.36
N ARG A 238 13.92 -0.90 -22.49
CA ARG A 238 13.91 -2.31 -22.93
C ARG A 238 12.70 -2.63 -23.80
N VAL A 239 11.51 -2.19 -23.40
CA VAL A 239 10.28 -2.39 -24.19
C VAL A 239 10.39 -1.68 -25.54
N LEU A 240 10.84 -0.43 -25.58
CA LEU A 240 11.04 0.30 -26.83
C LEU A 240 12.06 -0.38 -27.74
N GLY A 241 13.16 -0.90 -27.19
CA GLY A 241 14.13 -1.69 -27.95
C GLY A 241 13.52 -2.94 -28.58
N THR A 242 12.71 -3.69 -27.82
CA THR A 242 12.01 -4.87 -28.38
C THR A 242 11.00 -4.49 -29.48
N LEU A 243 10.30 -3.36 -29.34
CA LEU A 243 9.38 -2.87 -30.36
C LEU A 243 10.11 -2.41 -31.63
N GLU A 244 11.27 -1.78 -31.48
CA GLU A 244 12.12 -1.38 -32.61
C GLU A 244 12.68 -2.61 -33.34
N GLU A 245 13.09 -3.66 -32.62
CA GLU A 245 13.51 -4.93 -33.20
C GLU A 245 12.37 -5.61 -33.98
N ILE A 246 11.17 -5.67 -33.42
CA ILE A 246 9.99 -6.19 -34.12
C ILE A 246 9.70 -5.37 -35.37
N ARG A 247 9.72 -4.04 -35.27
CA ARG A 247 9.48 -3.14 -36.41
C ARG A 247 10.52 -3.30 -37.52
N GLY A 248 11.78 -3.58 -37.17
CA GLY A 248 12.84 -3.87 -38.14
C GLY A 248 12.65 -5.21 -38.86
N CYS A 249 11.98 -6.17 -38.22
CA CYS A 249 11.62 -7.46 -38.82
C CYS A 249 10.34 -7.41 -39.68
N LEU A 250 9.51 -6.38 -39.52
CA LEU A 250 8.34 -6.18 -40.37
C LEU A 250 8.79 -5.56 -41.70
N ASP A 251 8.45 -6.24 -42.79
CA ASP A 251 8.77 -5.79 -44.14
C ASP A 251 8.07 -4.45 -44.42
N PRO A 252 8.77 -3.37 -44.83
CA PRO A 252 8.16 -2.07 -45.09
C PRO A 252 7.08 -2.10 -46.17
N GLU A 253 7.09 -3.14 -47.02
CA GLU A 253 6.11 -3.36 -48.08
C GLU A 253 4.84 -4.08 -47.61
N PHE A 254 4.77 -4.49 -46.34
CA PHE A 254 3.55 -5.04 -45.76
C PHE A 254 2.52 -3.92 -45.56
N VAL A 255 1.83 -3.58 -46.65
CA VAL A 255 0.59 -2.81 -46.58
C VAL A 255 -0.41 -3.72 -45.88
N PRO A 256 -0.92 -3.36 -44.69
CA PRO A 256 -2.04 -4.08 -44.12
C PRO A 256 -3.16 -3.94 -45.15
N GLU A 257 -3.42 -5.02 -45.88
CA GLU A 257 -4.56 -5.10 -46.77
C GLU A 257 -5.77 -4.71 -45.90
N GLU A 258 -6.47 -3.64 -46.28
CA GLU A 258 -7.67 -3.17 -45.61
C GLU A 258 -8.69 -4.31 -45.67
N GLY A 259 -8.57 -5.21 -44.70
CA GLY A 259 -9.41 -6.38 -44.57
C GLY A 259 -10.82 -5.87 -44.42
N SER A 260 -11.64 -6.22 -45.40
CA SER A 260 -13.09 -6.15 -45.35
C SER A 260 -13.57 -6.52 -43.96
N GLU A 261 -14.42 -5.66 -43.37
CA GLU A 261 -15.30 -6.01 -42.26
C GLU A 261 -16.15 -7.21 -42.69
N GLU A 262 -15.58 -8.41 -42.64
CA GLU A 262 -16.38 -9.63 -42.65
C GLU A 262 -16.99 -9.71 -41.25
N ASP A 263 -18.30 -9.53 -41.25
CA ASP A 263 -19.23 -9.65 -40.14
C ASP A 263 -19.03 -11.05 -39.50
N PHE A 264 -18.09 -11.15 -38.55
CA PHE A 264 -17.88 -12.38 -37.81
C PHE A 264 -19.11 -12.60 -36.95
N GLU A 265 -19.96 -13.50 -37.43
CA GLU A 265 -21.16 -13.98 -36.76
C GLU A 265 -20.77 -14.44 -35.34
N GLU A 266 -21.22 -13.67 -34.35
CA GLU A 266 -20.95 -13.77 -32.92
C GLU A 266 -21.57 -15.08 -32.37
N GLY A 267 -20.96 -16.22 -32.71
CA GLY A 267 -21.62 -17.51 -32.65
C GLY A 267 -20.82 -18.67 -32.09
N GLU A 268 -19.71 -18.47 -31.36
CA GLU A 268 -18.99 -19.60 -30.76
C GLU A 268 -18.04 -19.21 -29.61
N VAL A 269 -18.54 -18.51 -28.58
CA VAL A 269 -17.76 -18.17 -27.36
C VAL A 269 -18.33 -18.83 -26.09
N ALA A 270 -19.18 -19.85 -26.23
CA ALA A 270 -19.89 -20.45 -25.10
C ALA A 270 -19.17 -21.64 -24.44
N GLU A 271 -18.19 -22.29 -25.06
CA GLU A 271 -17.61 -23.54 -24.52
C GLU A 271 -16.28 -23.38 -23.75
N GLU A 272 -15.63 -22.22 -23.73
CA GLU A 272 -14.33 -22.07 -23.06
C GLU A 272 -14.43 -21.75 -21.54
N ALA A 273 -15.65 -21.64 -20.99
CA ALA A 273 -15.89 -21.36 -19.58
C ALA A 273 -15.86 -22.61 -18.67
N GLU A 274 -16.09 -23.81 -19.21
CA GLU A 274 -16.19 -25.05 -18.41
C GLU A 274 -14.81 -25.62 -18.04
N GLU A 275 -13.76 -25.37 -18.82
CA GLU A 275 -12.43 -25.95 -18.56
C GLU A 275 -11.62 -25.20 -17.48
N ARG A 276 -12.05 -23.99 -17.07
CA ARG A 276 -11.35 -23.21 -16.03
C ARG A 276 -11.75 -23.56 -14.58
N GLU A 277 -12.81 -24.35 -14.35
CA GLU A 277 -13.17 -24.78 -12.99
C GLU A 277 -12.35 -26.00 -12.50
N ALA A 278 -11.77 -26.80 -13.39
CA ALA A 278 -11.01 -28.00 -13.00
C ALA A 278 -9.64 -27.71 -12.36
N LEU A 279 -9.05 -26.53 -12.59
CA LEU A 279 -7.72 -26.17 -12.09
C LEU A 279 -7.72 -25.52 -10.69
N LYS A 280 -8.88 -25.36 -10.06
CA LYS A 280 -8.99 -24.70 -8.74
C LYS A 280 -8.90 -25.66 -7.55
N GLY A 281 -8.86 -26.98 -7.78
CA GLY A 281 -8.93 -27.99 -6.73
C GLY A 281 -7.60 -28.56 -6.21
N TRP A 282 -6.43 -28.05 -6.64
CA TRP A 282 -5.14 -28.73 -6.39
C TRP A 282 -4.15 -28.03 -5.45
N ASN A 283 -4.56 -26.98 -4.72
CA ASN A 283 -3.64 -26.18 -3.89
C ASN A 283 -3.97 -26.15 -2.38
N GLU A 284 -4.76 -27.11 -1.85
CA GLU A 284 -5.15 -27.13 -0.42
C GLU A 284 -4.49 -28.24 0.43
N GLU A 285 -3.45 -28.92 -0.06
CA GLU A 285 -2.83 -30.05 0.67
C GLU A 285 -1.33 -29.86 0.96
N GLU A 286 -0.87 -28.68 1.39
CA GLU A 286 0.48 -28.52 2.00
C GLU A 286 0.50 -27.42 3.08
N GLU A 287 -0.26 -27.57 4.17
CA GLU A 287 -0.11 -26.72 5.37
C GLU A 287 -0.29 -27.54 6.66
N GLU A 288 0.48 -28.63 6.84
CA GLU A 288 0.70 -29.22 8.18
C GLU A 288 2.07 -29.91 8.24
N VAL A 289 3.16 -29.14 8.38
CA VAL A 289 4.44 -29.68 8.87
C VAL A 289 5.13 -28.67 9.80
N ASP A 290 5.50 -29.20 10.97
CA ASP A 290 6.46 -28.71 11.97
C ASP A 290 5.99 -27.76 13.09
N GLU A 291 5.28 -28.36 14.05
CA GLU A 291 5.57 -28.15 15.48
C GLU A 291 6.20 -29.42 16.06
N SER A 292 7.53 -29.45 16.25
CA SER A 292 8.26 -30.13 17.35
C SER A 292 9.77 -30.20 17.05
N VAL A 293 10.58 -29.44 17.78
CA VAL A 293 11.78 -29.85 18.57
C VAL A 293 12.39 -28.62 19.25
#